data_AF-A0A9E4VMU9-F1
#
_entry.id   AF-A0A9E4VMU9-F1
#
_cell.length_a   1.000
_cell.length_b   1.000
_cell.length_c   1.000
_cell.angle_alpha   90.00
_cell.angle_beta   90.00
_cell.angle_gamma   90.00
#
_symmetry.space_group_name_H-M   'P 1'
#
loop_
_entity.id
_entity.type
_entity.pdbx_description
1 polymer ?
#
loop_
_entity_poly.entity_id
_entity_poly.type
_entity_poly.pdbx_seq_one_letter_code
_entity_poly.pdbx_strand_id
1 'polypeptide(L)'
;MGTQLNASGIVLAGGRSRRLGRAKALEPFQGEPLIRRVIDRLSRITDDLVFVVNDHEQASALPISSRDIDLTYDIVIDKYPDGGSLGGIYTGLLAANSQWAFVVACDMPFLNV
;
A
#
# COMPACT_ATOMS: atom_id res chain seq x y z
N MET A 1 -21.50 -6.91 13.30
CA MET A 1 -20.28 -7.64 12.91
C MET A 1 -20.31 -7.74 11.40
N GLY A 2 -19.66 -6.81 10.71
CA GLY A 2 -19.59 -6.85 9.25
C GLY A 2 -18.74 -8.05 8.83
N THR A 3 -19.19 -8.81 7.84
CA THR A 3 -18.39 -9.87 7.22
C THR A 3 -17.08 -9.29 6.73
N GLN A 4 -15.98 -9.65 7.37
CA GLN A 4 -14.64 -9.43 6.84
C GLN A 4 -14.58 -10.13 5.48
N LEU A 5 -14.31 -9.37 4.42
CA LEU A 5 -14.15 -9.93 3.08
C LEU A 5 -12.84 -10.71 3.07
N ASN A 6 -12.86 -11.96 2.59
CA ASN A 6 -11.62 -12.70 2.36
C ASN A 6 -10.87 -12.07 1.18
N ALA A 7 -10.06 -11.06 1.48
CA ALA A 7 -9.39 -10.21 0.50
C ALA A 7 -8.07 -9.65 1.04
N SER A 8 -7.08 -9.52 0.15
CA SER A 8 -5.81 -8.84 0.43
C SER A 8 -5.91 -7.35 0.08
N GLY A 9 -5.33 -6.48 0.90
CA GLY A 9 -5.22 -5.05 0.62
C GLY A 9 -3.90 -4.70 -0.04
N ILE A 10 -3.92 -4.33 -1.32
CA ILE A 10 -2.73 -3.93 -2.07
C ILE A 10 -2.61 -2.41 -2.06
N VAL A 11 -1.52 -1.91 -1.48
CA VAL A 11 -1.18 -0.48 -1.47
C VAL A 11 -0.05 -0.23 -2.47
N LEU A 12 -0.36 0.52 -3.53
CA LEU A 12 0.62 0.99 -4.50
C LEU A 12 1.37 2.19 -3.91
N ALA A 13 2.55 1.91 -3.35
CA ALA A 13 3.42 2.89 -2.70
C ALA A 13 4.66 3.26 -3.54
N GLY A 14 4.80 2.66 -4.72
CA GLY A 14 5.87 2.93 -5.67
C GLY A 14 5.67 4.18 -6.53
N GLY A 15 6.43 4.24 -7.61
CA GLY A 15 6.47 5.35 -8.55
C GLY A 15 7.64 6.32 -8.31
N ARG A 16 7.96 7.09 -9.34
CA ARG A 16 9.17 7.93 -9.39
C ARG A 16 9.03 9.29 -8.69
N SER A 17 7.88 9.60 -8.10
CA SER A 17 7.57 10.88 -7.44
C SER A 17 8.06 12.15 -8.19
N ARG A 18 8.08 12.12 -9.53
CA ARG A 18 8.77 13.12 -10.39
C ARG A 18 8.27 14.55 -10.21
N ARG A 19 7.00 14.70 -9.78
CA ARG A 19 6.35 15.99 -9.54
C ARG A 19 6.59 16.53 -8.13
N LEU A 20 6.70 15.65 -7.13
CA LEU A 20 6.87 16.04 -5.73
C LEU A 20 8.34 16.11 -5.30
N GLY A 21 9.24 15.39 -5.98
CA GLY A 21 10.66 15.32 -5.64
C GLY A 21 10.97 14.55 -4.34
N ARG A 22 9.94 14.02 -3.67
CA ARG A 22 10.01 13.26 -2.41
C ARG A 22 8.94 12.17 -2.41
N ALA A 23 9.15 11.12 -1.60
CA ALA A 23 8.26 9.96 -1.57
C ALA A 23 6.85 10.35 -1.11
N LYS A 24 5.87 10.31 -2.02
CA LYS A 24 4.47 10.71 -1.76
C LYS A 24 3.84 10.04 -0.54
N ALA A 25 4.15 8.76 -0.32
CA ALA A 25 3.65 7.98 0.81
C ALA A 25 3.98 8.61 2.17
N LEU A 26 5.09 9.38 2.23
CA LEU A 26 5.61 10.03 3.44
C LEU A 26 5.12 11.46 3.62
N GLU A 27 4.36 12.01 2.67
CA GLU A 27 3.89 13.37 2.79
C GLU A 27 2.98 13.51 4.01
N PRO A 28 3.25 14.50 4.88
CA PRO A 28 2.41 14.73 6.04
C PRO A 28 1.07 15.31 5.61
N PHE A 29 -0.02 14.72 6.09
CA PHE A 29 -1.37 15.21 5.94
C PHE A 29 -2.07 15.19 7.30
N GLN A 30 -2.40 16.39 7.81
CA GLN A 30 -2.93 16.58 9.16
C GLN A 30 -2.05 15.99 10.28
N GLY A 31 -0.72 16.02 10.11
CA GLY A 31 0.24 15.58 11.12
C GLY A 31 0.70 14.12 11.00
N GLU A 32 0.12 13.33 10.08
CA GLU A 32 0.51 11.93 9.84
C GLU A 32 0.86 11.67 8.37
N PRO A 33 1.73 10.70 8.05
CA PRO A 33 2.00 10.31 6.67
C PRO A 33 0.73 9.86 5.94
N LEU A 34 0.54 10.29 4.68
CA LEU A 34 -0.65 9.94 3.87
C LEU A 34 -0.96 8.45 3.87
N ILE A 35 0.06 7.61 3.73
CA ILE A 35 -0.10 6.16 3.67
C ILE A 35 -0.71 5.57 4.94
N ARG A 36 -0.50 6.21 6.10
CA ARG A 36 -1.06 5.74 7.39
C ARG A 36 -2.58 5.65 7.35
N ARG A 37 -3.22 6.68 6.79
CA ARG A 37 -4.69 6.71 6.67
C ARG A 37 -5.21 5.64 5.73
N VAL A 38 -4.46 5.31 4.68
CA VAL A 38 -4.82 4.25 3.73
C VAL A 38 -4.72 2.88 4.42
N ILE A 39 -3.63 2.64 5.15
CA ILE A 39 -3.41 1.43 5.96
C ILE A 39 -4.57 1.24 6.95
N ASP A 40 -4.84 2.24 7.77
CA ASP A 40 -5.88 2.15 8.81
C ASP A 40 -7.30 1.88 8.25
N ARG A 41 -7.54 2.25 6.98
CA ARG A 41 -8.81 1.99 6.29
C ARG A 41 -8.87 0.59 5.71
N LEU A 42 -7.83 0.17 4.99
CA LEU A 42 -7.78 -1.17 4.43
C LEU A 42 -7.74 -2.26 5.51
N SER A 43 -6.99 -2.04 6.60
CA SER A 43 -6.90 -3.02 7.69
C SER A 43 -8.23 -3.37 8.35
N ARG A 44 -9.29 -2.58 8.13
CA ARG A 44 -10.64 -2.86 8.66
C ARG A 44 -11.46 -3.80 7.78
N ILE A 45 -11.06 -3.99 6.53
CA ILE A 45 -11.85 -4.68 5.50
C ILE A 45 -11.08 -5.80 4.80
N THR A 46 -9.78 -5.96 5.06
CA THR A 46 -8.90 -7.00 4.48
C THR A 46 -8.27 -7.88 5.57
N ASP A 47 -7.73 -9.02 5.16
CA ASP A 47 -7.08 -9.99 6.07
C ASP A 47 -5.56 -9.82 6.13
N ASP A 48 -4.95 -9.34 5.04
CA ASP A 48 -3.53 -9.07 4.91
C ASP A 48 -3.30 -7.82 4.05
N LEU A 49 -2.07 -7.30 4.08
CA LEU A 49 -1.65 -6.15 3.27
C LEU A 49 -0.41 -6.47 2.42
N VAL A 50 -0.37 -5.92 1.22
CA VAL A 50 0.79 -5.96 0.33
C VAL A 50 1.16 -4.54 -0.10
N PHE A 51 2.36 -4.11 0.26
CA PHE A 51 2.91 -2.81 -0.16
C PHE A 51 3.81 -3.01 -1.37
N VAL A 52 3.46 -2.39 -2.49
CA VAL A 52 4.25 -2.48 -3.72
C VAL A 52 5.07 -1.21 -3.89
N VAL A 53 6.39 -1.35 -3.94
CA VAL A 53 7.37 -0.24 -4.05
C VAL A 53 8.34 -0.49 -5.21
N ASN A 54 9.04 0.54 -5.70
CA ASN A 54 9.91 0.39 -6.87
C ASN A 54 11.28 -0.22 -6.53
N ASP A 55 11.76 -0.07 -5.30
CA ASP A 55 13.10 -0.47 -4.89
C ASP A 55 13.21 -0.63 -3.36
N HIS A 56 14.35 -1.14 -2.89
CA HIS A 56 14.61 -1.37 -1.47
C HIS A 56 14.76 -0.08 -0.65
N GLU A 57 15.12 1.04 -1.29
CA GLU A 57 15.21 2.33 -0.61
C GLU A 57 13.80 2.79 -0.23
N GLN A 58 12.86 2.73 -1.16
CA GLN A 58 11.44 3.00 -0.90
C GLN A 58 10.87 2.04 0.15
N ALA A 59 11.19 0.74 0.06
CA ALA A 59 10.78 -0.24 1.07
C ALA A 59 11.22 0.16 2.48
N SER A 60 12.49 0.57 2.62
CA SER A 60 13.08 0.97 3.91
C SER A 60 12.55 2.31 4.43
N ALA A 61 12.10 3.17 3.51
CA ALA A 61 11.59 4.49 3.84
C ALA A 61 10.12 4.48 4.27
N LEU A 62 9.36 3.41 4.01
CA LEU A 62 7.95 3.33 4.38
C LEU A 62 7.78 3.43 5.91
N PRO A 63 6.85 4.27 6.41
CA PRO A 63 6.72 4.54 7.84
C PRO A 63 5.81 3.49 8.48
N ILE A 64 6.18 2.23 8.35
CA ILE A 64 5.37 1.08 8.73
C ILE A 64 6.13 0.26 9.77
N SER A 65 5.54 0.12 10.95
CA SER A 65 6.03 -0.79 11.99
C SER A 65 5.04 -1.93 12.22
N SER A 66 5.52 -3.08 12.69
CA SER A 66 4.63 -4.15 13.18
C SER A 66 3.78 -3.74 14.38
N ARG A 67 4.10 -2.62 15.04
CA ARG A 67 3.26 -2.02 16.08
C ARG A 67 2.08 -1.22 15.52
N ASP A 68 2.18 -0.84 14.25
CA ASP A 68 1.25 0.07 13.58
C ASP A 68 0.14 -0.66 12.84
N ILE A 69 0.39 -1.90 12.43
CA ILE A 69 -0.51 -2.73 11.64
C ILE A 69 -0.78 -4.03 12.40
N ASP A 70 -2.02 -4.23 12.81
CA ASP A 70 -2.48 -5.46 13.47
C ASP A 70 -2.89 -6.55 12.45
N LEU A 71 -2.14 -6.64 11.35
CA LEU A 71 -2.33 -7.60 10.25
C LEU A 71 -0.96 -8.07 9.76
N THR A 72 -0.92 -9.26 9.15
CA THR A 72 0.23 -9.69 8.37
C THR A 72 0.38 -8.80 7.13
N TYR A 73 1.63 -8.46 6.80
CA TYR A 73 1.90 -7.69 5.60
C TYR A 73 3.22 -8.06 4.95
N ASP A 74 3.27 -7.87 3.63
CA ASP A 74 4.48 -8.00 2.82
C ASP A 74 4.83 -6.67 2.13
N ILE A 75 6.12 -6.38 2.01
CA ILE A 75 6.63 -5.29 1.16
C ILE A 75 7.35 -5.92 -0.02
N VAL A 76 6.84 -5.69 -1.23
CA VAL A 76 7.34 -6.30 -2.47
C VAL A 76 7.85 -5.26 -3.46
N ILE A 77 8.92 -5.62 -4.16
CA ILE A 77 9.50 -4.79 -5.22
C ILE A 77 8.72 -5.03 -6.53
N ASP A 78 8.27 -3.95 -7.16
CA ASP A 78 7.58 -3.97 -8.45
C ASP A 78 8.46 -4.65 -9.51
N LYS A 79 7.92 -5.72 -10.11
CA LYS A 79 8.58 -6.47 -11.19
C LYS A 79 8.66 -5.65 -12.49
N TYR A 80 7.83 -4.62 -12.63
CA TYR A 80 7.77 -3.74 -13.79
C TYR A 80 7.70 -2.26 -13.37
N PRO A 81 8.78 -1.70 -12.80
CA PRO A 81 8.78 -0.34 -12.20
C PRO A 81 8.50 0.78 -13.21
N ASP A 82 8.62 0.50 -14.52
CA ASP A 82 8.27 1.42 -15.62
C ASP A 82 6.90 1.13 -16.25
N GLY A 83 6.21 0.09 -15.81
CA GLY A 83 4.86 -0.31 -16.25
C GLY A 83 3.73 0.56 -15.66
N GLY A 84 4.08 1.58 -14.88
CA GLY A 84 3.11 2.44 -14.20
C GLY A 84 2.25 1.64 -13.21
N SER A 85 1.01 2.09 -13.00
CA SER A 85 0.12 1.43 -12.02
C SER A 85 -0.16 -0.03 -12.33
N LEU A 86 -0.14 -0.44 -13.61
CA LEU A 86 -0.39 -1.83 -13.99
C LEU A 86 0.74 -2.78 -13.56
N GLY A 87 2.00 -2.32 -13.57
CA GLY A 87 3.14 -3.08 -13.05
C GLY A 87 2.98 -3.36 -11.55
N GLY A 88 2.64 -2.31 -10.81
CA GLY A 88 2.36 -2.40 -9.38
C GLY A 88 1.16 -3.31 -9.06
N ILE A 89 0.05 -3.17 -9.79
CA ILE A 89 -1.13 -4.05 -9.65
C ILE A 89 -0.75 -5.51 -9.91
N TYR A 90 -0.04 -5.79 -11.00
CA TYR A 90 0.40 -7.15 -11.33
C TYR A 90 1.27 -7.74 -10.22
N THR A 91 2.28 -6.99 -9.75
CA THR A 91 3.17 -7.45 -8.69
C THR A 91 2.41 -7.68 -7.38
N GLY A 92 1.51 -6.77 -7.01
CA GLY A 92 0.69 -6.92 -5.81
C GLY A 92 -0.23 -8.14 -5.87
N LEU A 93 -0.89 -8.37 -7.01
CA LEU A 93 -1.77 -9.53 -7.21
C LEU A 93 -1.01 -10.86 -7.15
N LEU A 94 0.26 -10.89 -7.59
CA LEU A 94 1.09 -12.09 -7.44
C LEU A 94 1.49 -12.40 -6.00
N ALA A 95 1.49 -11.39 -5.12
CA ALA A 95 1.83 -11.52 -3.70
C ALA A 95 0.60 -11.63 -2.78
N ALA A 96 -0.60 -11.34 -3.30
CA ALA A 96 -1.84 -11.44 -2.55
C ALA A 96 -2.11 -12.89 -2.12
N ASN A 97 -2.62 -13.05 -0.90
CA ASN A 97 -2.90 -14.35 -0.30
C ASN A 97 -4.38 -14.77 -0.38
N SER A 98 -5.24 -13.89 -0.91
CA SER A 98 -6.69 -14.10 -1.04
C SER A 98 -7.15 -14.13 -2.50
N GLN A 99 -8.34 -14.71 -2.73
CA GLN A 99 -8.98 -14.72 -4.05
C GLN A 99 -9.33 -13.30 -4.55
N TRP A 100 -9.66 -12.40 -3.63
CA TRP A 100 -10.03 -11.02 -3.92
C TRP A 100 -8.94 -10.07 -3.43
N ALA A 101 -8.79 -8.93 -4.10
CA ALA A 101 -7.88 -7.89 -3.66
C ALA A 101 -8.48 -6.49 -3.84
N PHE A 102 -8.30 -5.65 -2.82
CA PHE A 102 -8.53 -4.21 -2.92
C PHE A 102 -7.23 -3.53 -3.29
N VAL A 103 -7.18 -2.86 -4.44
CA VAL A 103 -5.98 -2.14 -4.88
C VAL A 103 -6.20 -0.64 -4.79
N VAL A 104 -5.35 0.05 -4.05
CA VAL A 104 -5.43 1.50 -3.83
C VAL A 104 -4.06 2.15 -3.95
N ALA A 105 -4.03 3.45 -4.28
CA ALA A 105 -2.80 4.23 -4.23
C ALA A 105 -2.52 4.74 -2.81
N CYS A 106 -1.25 4.90 -2.46
CA CYS A 106 -0.84 5.43 -1.15
C CYS A 106 -1.23 6.90 -0.90
N ASP A 107 -1.64 7.65 -1.94
CA ASP A 107 -2.01 9.06 -1.88
C ASP A 107 -3.53 9.31 -1.90
N MET A 108 -4.33 8.34 -1.42
CA MET A 108 -5.79 8.43 -1.30
C MET A 108 -6.27 8.64 0.15
N PRO A 109 -6.02 9.80 0.80
CA PRO A 109 -6.31 10.01 2.23
C PRO A 109 -7.80 10.06 2.58
N PHE A 110 -8.67 10.17 1.57
CA PHE A 110 -10.12 10.21 1.72
C PHE A 110 -10.79 8.88 1.32
N LEU A 111 -10.02 7.80 1.20
CA LEU A 111 -10.56 6.45 0.99
C LEU A 111 -11.65 6.17 2.02
N ASN A 112 -12.85 5.88 1.55
CA ASN A 112 -14.03 5.60 2.37
C ASN A 112 -14.52 4.19 2.05
N VAL A 113 -14.22 3.28 2.98
CA VAL A 113 -14.52 1.85 2.93
C VAL A 113 -15.08 1.39 4.27
#